data_AF-A0AAN7Z479-F1
#
_entry.id   AF-A0AAN7Z479-F1
#
_cell.length_a   1.000
_cell.length_b   1.000
_cell.length_c   1.000
_cell.angle_alpha   90.00
_cell.angle_beta   90.00
_cell.angle_gamma   90.00
#
_symmetry.space_group_name_H-M   'P 1'
#
loop_
_entity.id
_entity.type
_entity.pdbx_description
1 polymer ?
#
loop_
_entity_poly.entity_id
_entity_poly.type
_entity_poly.pdbx_seq_one_letter_code
_entity_poly.pdbx_strand_id
1 'polypeptide(L)'
;MLDLSSCNSTANALSSMVLEVPERVHWCLERGADASLSSPLGLTIIEVAASCASLDTLKLLIERADSSPQGDAVARASLAHTNDRYPDRVEVVRFLLDQGYPIDECYQTHEPDPDHNCAEVFFGIQNALHFAIWSGKEDMVQLLLERGAGKTILTRSAMKTDWKTLSPVELARKFGHLKLLPLLEGE
;
A
#
# COMPACT_ATOMS: atom_id res chain seq x y z
N MET A 1 -21.72 -8.66 21.05
CA MET A 1 -20.71 -9.67 21.44
C MET A 1 -20.46 -10.48 20.18
N LEU A 2 -19.34 -10.23 19.49
CA LEU A 2 -19.03 -10.97 18.26
C LEU A 2 -18.65 -12.40 18.69
N ASP A 3 -19.44 -13.36 18.24
CA ASP A 3 -19.25 -14.77 18.54
C ASP A 3 -18.02 -15.28 17.76
N LEU A 4 -16.90 -15.42 18.46
CA LEU A 4 -15.63 -15.93 17.94
C LEU A 4 -15.57 -17.47 17.97
N SER A 5 -16.71 -18.16 18.21
CA SER A 5 -16.77 -19.62 18.24
C SER A 5 -16.67 -20.30 16.86
N SER A 6 -16.67 -19.54 15.76
CA SER A 6 -16.36 -20.08 14.43
C SER A 6 -14.85 -20.25 14.17
N CYS A 7 -13.98 -20.00 15.16
CA CYS A 7 -12.53 -20.26 15.10
C CYS A 7 -12.19 -21.76 15.22
N ASN A 8 -12.94 -22.64 14.56
CA ASN A 8 -12.60 -24.05 14.46
C ASN A 8 -12.56 -24.50 13.00
N SER A 9 -11.34 -24.84 12.55
CA SER A 9 -10.88 -25.24 11.23
C SER A 9 -10.56 -24.10 10.24
N THR A 10 -9.31 -24.11 9.76
CA THR A 10 -8.60 -23.16 8.87
C THR A 10 -7.97 -21.96 9.59
N ALA A 11 -6.68 -21.74 9.30
CA ALA A 11 -5.86 -20.72 9.93
C ALA A 11 -6.34 -19.34 9.44
N ASN A 12 -7.01 -18.59 10.31
CA ASN A 12 -7.64 -17.34 9.94
C ASN A 12 -6.60 -16.20 9.96
N ALA A 13 -6.14 -15.78 8.78
CA ALA A 13 -5.43 -14.52 8.61
C ALA A 13 -6.24 -13.37 9.25
N LEU A 14 -5.55 -12.40 9.87
CA LEU A 14 -6.24 -11.27 10.50
C LEU A 14 -6.90 -10.41 9.41
N SER A 15 -8.20 -10.15 9.55
CA SER A 15 -8.92 -9.27 8.63
C SER A 15 -8.56 -7.80 8.88
N SER A 16 -8.77 -6.94 7.89
CA SER A 16 -8.50 -5.48 8.00
C SER A 16 -9.20 -4.84 9.21
N MET A 17 -10.40 -5.30 9.58
CA MET A 17 -11.13 -4.84 10.77
C MET A 17 -10.43 -5.15 12.10
N VAL A 18 -9.59 -6.19 12.13
CA VAL A 18 -8.77 -6.51 13.29
C VAL A 18 -7.55 -5.59 13.32
N LEU A 19 -6.95 -5.31 12.16
CA LEU A 19 -5.73 -4.51 12.03
C LEU A 19 -5.91 -3.03 12.38
N GLU A 20 -7.09 -2.46 12.15
CA GLU A 20 -7.39 -1.07 12.54
C GLU A 20 -7.47 -0.88 14.07
N VAL A 21 -7.56 -1.95 14.86
CA VAL A 21 -7.73 -1.89 16.33
C VAL A 21 -6.55 -2.60 17.03
N PRO A 22 -5.54 -1.86 17.53
CA PRO A 22 -4.32 -2.45 18.10
C PRO A 22 -4.57 -3.50 19.17
N GLU A 23 -5.56 -3.28 20.05
CA GLU A 23 -5.91 -4.22 21.13
C GLU A 23 -6.40 -5.56 20.59
N ARG A 24 -7.11 -5.56 19.46
CA ARG A 24 -7.55 -6.81 18.80
C ARG A 24 -6.38 -7.55 18.18
N VAL A 25 -5.45 -6.82 17.57
CA VAL A 25 -4.22 -7.42 17.03
C VAL A 25 -3.43 -8.11 18.14
N HIS A 26 -3.18 -7.42 19.25
CA HIS A 26 -2.52 -8.01 20.42
C HIS A 26 -3.25 -9.27 20.91
N TRP A 27 -4.56 -9.17 21.13
CA TRP A 27 -5.39 -10.28 21.62
C TRP A 27 -5.34 -11.50 20.70
N CYS A 28 -5.30 -11.30 19.37
CA CYS A 28 -5.19 -12.37 18.39
C CYS A 28 -3.78 -12.99 18.37
N LEU A 29 -2.73 -12.16 18.37
CA LEU A 29 -1.34 -12.63 18.38
C LEU A 29 -1.01 -13.43 19.65
N GLU A 30 -1.54 -13.04 20.81
CA GLU A 30 -1.42 -13.80 22.08
C GLU A 30 -2.06 -15.19 22.02
N ARG A 31 -3.03 -15.38 21.13
CA ARG A 31 -3.73 -16.66 20.92
C ARG A 31 -3.15 -17.50 19.79
N GLY A 32 -1.97 -17.13 19.29
CA GLY A 32 -1.28 -17.87 18.24
C GLY A 32 -1.82 -17.60 16.84
N ALA A 33 -2.45 -16.44 16.60
CA ALA A 33 -2.69 -15.99 15.24
C ALA A 33 -1.37 -15.89 14.48
N ASP A 34 -1.31 -16.52 13.32
CA ASP A 34 -0.10 -16.58 12.49
C ASP A 34 -0.05 -15.36 11.55
N ALA A 35 0.93 -14.49 11.80
CA ALA A 35 1.15 -13.27 11.02
C ALA A 35 1.82 -13.54 9.65
N SER A 36 2.24 -14.78 9.37
CA SER A 36 2.81 -15.14 8.08
C SER A 36 1.76 -15.46 7.00
N LEU A 37 0.49 -15.59 7.39
CA LEU A 37 -0.58 -15.99 6.49
C LEU A 37 -1.06 -14.85 5.61
N SER A 38 -1.37 -15.19 4.35
CA SER A 38 -2.05 -14.30 3.43
C SER A 38 -3.57 -14.25 3.67
N SER A 39 -4.16 -13.09 3.42
CA SER A 39 -5.60 -12.89 3.34
C SER A 39 -6.22 -13.76 2.22
N PRO A 40 -7.56 -13.94 2.20
CA PRO A 40 -8.24 -14.61 1.08
C PRO A 40 -7.98 -13.98 -0.30
N LEU A 41 -7.56 -12.71 -0.31
CA LEU A 41 -7.15 -11.98 -1.51
C LEU A 41 -5.65 -12.09 -1.74
N GLY A 42 -4.94 -13.11 -1.23
CA GLY A 42 -3.51 -13.30 -1.45
C GLY A 42 -2.57 -12.29 -0.75
N LEU A 43 -3.09 -11.20 -0.20
CA LEU A 43 -2.30 -10.16 0.48
C LEU A 43 -1.64 -10.67 1.76
N THR A 44 -0.36 -10.40 1.94
CA THR A 44 0.30 -10.56 3.23
C THR A 44 -0.33 -9.65 4.29
N ILE A 45 -0.18 -10.00 5.57
CA ILE A 45 -0.73 -9.15 6.62
C ILE A 45 -0.09 -7.76 6.65
N ILE A 46 1.18 -7.66 6.22
CA ILE A 46 1.91 -6.38 6.15
C ILE A 46 1.31 -5.47 5.07
N GLU A 47 0.93 -6.01 3.92
CA GLU A 47 0.29 -5.26 2.85
C GLU A 47 -1.08 -4.71 3.25
N VAL A 48 -1.87 -5.50 3.98
CA VAL A 48 -3.15 -5.03 4.54
C VAL A 48 -2.90 -3.97 5.63
N ALA A 49 -1.96 -4.22 6.54
CA ALA A 49 -1.62 -3.30 7.61
C ALA A 49 -1.09 -1.95 7.09
N ALA A 50 -0.26 -1.96 6.05
CA ALA A 50 0.23 -0.75 5.39
C ALA A 50 -0.90 0.16 4.89
N SER A 51 -2.05 -0.42 4.55
CA SER A 51 -3.22 0.32 4.05
C SER A 51 -4.08 0.95 5.15
N CYS A 52 -4.10 0.39 6.36
CA CYS A 52 -5.13 0.74 7.35
C CYS A 52 -4.70 0.72 8.83
N ALA A 53 -3.66 -0.02 9.19
CA ALA A 53 -3.23 -0.18 10.57
C ALA A 53 -2.34 0.99 11.00
N SER A 54 -2.38 1.33 12.28
CA SER A 54 -1.44 2.30 12.86
C SER A 54 0.02 1.87 12.64
N LEU A 55 0.94 2.84 12.60
CA LEU A 55 2.38 2.55 12.53
C LEU A 55 2.85 1.55 13.59
N ASP A 56 2.36 1.65 14.82
CA ASP A 56 2.77 0.77 15.92
C ASP A 56 2.28 -0.67 15.72
N THR A 57 1.05 -0.83 15.21
CA THR A 57 0.52 -2.13 14.82
C THR A 57 1.33 -2.74 13.67
N LEU A 58 1.70 -1.93 12.67
CA LEU A 58 2.53 -2.38 11.56
C LEU A 58 3.91 -2.86 12.03
N LYS A 59 4.58 -2.10 12.91
CA LYS A 59 5.86 -2.48 13.51
C LYS A 59 5.76 -3.83 14.22
N LEU A 60 4.75 -3.99 15.09
CA LEU A 60 4.51 -5.24 15.80
C LEU A 60 4.33 -6.42 14.84
N LEU A 61 3.58 -6.23 13.74
CA LEU A 61 3.36 -7.30 12.77
C LEU A 61 4.63 -7.68 12.01
N ILE A 62 5.43 -6.69 11.58
CA ILE A 62 6.71 -6.96 10.89
C ILE A 62 7.66 -7.73 11.81
N GLU A 63 7.76 -7.35 13.09
CA GLU A 63 8.57 -8.06 14.08
C GLU A 63 8.13 -9.52 14.29
N ARG A 64 6.84 -9.83 14.08
CA ARG A 64 6.28 -11.17 14.29
C ARG A 64 6.23 -12.04 13.05
N ALA A 65 6.11 -11.44 11.86
CA ALA A 65 5.96 -12.17 10.61
C ALA A 65 7.27 -12.82 10.14
N ASP A 66 8.43 -12.31 10.58
CA ASP A 66 9.77 -12.77 10.18
C ASP A 66 9.90 -12.99 8.66
N SER A 67 9.24 -12.13 7.88
CA SER A 67 9.16 -12.22 6.43
C SER A 67 10.10 -11.22 5.77
N SER A 68 10.74 -11.62 4.67
CA SER A 68 11.55 -10.71 3.86
C SER A 68 10.71 -9.54 3.33
N PRO A 69 11.25 -8.31 3.29
CA PRO A 69 10.55 -7.14 2.79
C PRO A 69 10.30 -7.29 1.27
N GLN A 70 9.05 -7.53 0.90
CA GLN A 70 8.63 -7.78 -0.47
C GLN A 70 7.19 -7.30 -0.71
N GLY A 71 6.75 -7.34 -1.96
CA GLY A 71 5.40 -6.93 -2.35
C GLY A 71 5.20 -5.42 -2.33
N ASP A 72 3.96 -4.98 -2.51
CA ASP A 72 3.62 -3.59 -2.80
C ASP A 72 3.08 -2.82 -1.59
N ALA A 73 3.54 -3.17 -0.37
CA ALA A 73 3.14 -2.50 0.86
C ALA A 73 3.34 -0.97 0.81
N VAL A 74 4.43 -0.51 0.18
CA VAL A 74 4.72 0.93 0.00
C VAL A 74 3.69 1.60 -0.94
N ALA A 75 3.32 0.93 -2.04
CA ALA A 75 2.28 1.42 -2.95
C ALA A 75 0.91 1.49 -2.26
N ARG A 76 0.57 0.48 -1.45
CA ARG A 76 -0.67 0.45 -0.67
C ARG A 76 -0.77 1.55 0.38
N ALA A 77 0.30 1.81 1.12
CA ALA A 77 0.34 2.92 2.07
C ALA A 77 0.22 4.29 1.37
N SER A 78 0.87 4.46 0.22
CA SER A 78 0.71 5.68 -0.60
C SER A 78 -0.72 5.84 -1.13
N LEU A 79 -1.36 4.75 -1.60
CA LEU A 79 -2.76 4.77 -2.01
C LEU A 79 -3.70 5.13 -0.86
N ALA A 80 -3.45 4.61 0.35
CA ALA A 80 -4.21 4.95 1.54
C ALA A 80 -4.08 6.43 1.93
N HIS A 81 -2.92 7.06 1.67
CA HIS A 81 -2.69 8.49 1.93
C HIS A 81 -3.59 9.41 1.09
N THR A 82 -4.12 8.91 -0.03
CA THR A 82 -4.94 9.71 -0.96
C THR A 82 -6.29 10.15 -0.37
N ASN A 83 -6.79 9.50 0.68
CA ASN A 83 -8.13 9.72 1.24
C ASN A 83 -8.16 10.37 2.63
N ASP A 84 -7.00 10.79 3.17
CA ASP A 84 -6.85 11.47 4.48
C ASP A 84 -7.44 10.72 5.69
N ARG A 85 -7.94 9.48 5.52
CA ARG A 85 -8.50 8.66 6.61
C ARG A 85 -7.42 8.22 7.59
N TYR A 86 -6.21 8.02 7.11
CA TYR A 86 -5.08 7.51 7.89
C TYR A 86 -3.96 8.56 7.90
N PRO A 87 -3.84 9.35 8.97
CA PRO A 87 -2.95 10.52 8.97
C PRO A 87 -1.45 10.17 9.01
N ASP A 88 -1.10 8.95 9.37
CA ASP A 88 0.27 8.45 9.58
C ASP A 88 0.85 7.70 8.38
N ARG A 89 0.25 7.81 7.18
CA ARG A 89 0.73 7.06 6.00
C ARG A 89 2.12 7.47 5.55
N VAL A 90 2.51 8.73 5.72
CA VAL A 90 3.87 9.20 5.40
C VAL A 90 4.90 8.51 6.30
N GLU A 91 4.62 8.43 7.60
CA GLU A 91 5.47 7.75 8.57
C GLU A 91 5.53 6.24 8.33
N VAL A 92 4.41 5.64 7.93
CA VAL A 92 4.34 4.23 7.53
C VAL A 92 5.19 3.95 6.30
N VAL A 93 5.08 4.76 5.24
CA VAL A 93 5.94 4.61 4.05
C VAL A 93 7.41 4.79 4.41
N ARG A 94 7.73 5.78 5.25
CA ARG A 94 9.11 6.00 5.72
C ARG A 94 9.66 4.76 6.41
N PHE A 95 8.90 4.19 7.33
CA PHE A 95 9.27 3.00 8.08
C PHE A 95 9.42 1.76 7.17
N LEU A 96 8.47 1.51 6.27
CA LEU A 96 8.55 0.38 5.31
C LEU A 96 9.81 0.48 4.45
N LEU A 97 10.14 1.67 3.95
CA LEU A 97 11.37 1.89 3.19
C LEU A 97 12.62 1.68 4.05
N ASP A 98 12.60 2.06 5.34
CA ASP A 98 13.70 1.79 6.28
C ASP A 98 13.88 0.28 6.54
N GLN A 99 12.80 -0.51 6.43
CA GLN A 99 12.83 -1.98 6.49
C GLN A 99 13.24 -2.63 5.15
N GLY A 100 13.49 -1.85 4.10
CA GLY A 100 13.93 -2.34 2.80
C GLY A 100 12.81 -2.82 1.86
N TYR A 101 11.55 -2.42 2.10
CA TYR A 101 10.48 -2.71 1.14
C TYR A 101 10.72 -2.02 -0.20
N PRO A 102 10.38 -2.67 -1.32
CA PRO A 102 10.66 -2.13 -2.65
C PRO A 102 9.85 -0.84 -2.90
N ILE A 103 10.56 0.22 -3.28
CA ILE A 103 9.97 1.56 -3.47
C ILE A 103 9.15 1.69 -4.75
N ASP A 104 9.55 0.96 -5.80
CA ASP A 104 8.99 1.07 -7.14
C ASP A 104 8.01 -0.05 -7.50
N GLU A 105 7.73 -0.97 -6.55
CA GLU A 105 6.77 -2.06 -6.77
C GLU A 105 5.39 -1.48 -7.11
N CYS A 106 4.78 -2.04 -8.15
CA CYS A 106 3.46 -1.62 -8.59
C CYS A 106 2.39 -2.26 -7.71
N TYR A 107 1.32 -1.52 -7.47
CA TYR A 107 0.13 -1.99 -6.79
C TYR A 107 -0.39 -3.26 -7.45
N GLN A 108 -0.46 -4.34 -6.68
CA GLN A 108 -0.92 -5.63 -7.17
C GLN A 108 -2.35 -5.88 -6.73
N THR A 109 -3.19 -6.31 -7.67
CA THR A 109 -4.51 -6.84 -7.40
C THR A 109 -4.40 -8.35 -7.43
N HIS A 110 -4.60 -8.99 -6.29
CA HIS A 110 -4.48 -10.44 -6.17
C HIS A 110 -5.86 -11.11 -6.30
N GLU A 111 -6.71 -10.59 -7.18
CA GLU A 111 -7.98 -11.22 -7.55
C GLU A 111 -7.69 -12.59 -8.16
N PRO A 112 -8.28 -13.68 -7.63
CA PRO A 112 -7.99 -15.03 -8.10
C PRO A 112 -8.57 -15.33 -9.49
N ASP A 113 -9.52 -14.51 -9.96
CA ASP A 113 -10.16 -14.67 -11.25
C ASP A 113 -9.67 -13.62 -12.26
N PRO A 114 -8.81 -13.99 -13.23
CA PRO A 114 -8.30 -13.07 -14.24
C PRO A 114 -9.40 -12.54 -15.18
N ASP A 115 -10.54 -13.22 -15.31
CA ASP A 115 -11.66 -12.78 -16.15
C ASP A 115 -12.53 -11.74 -15.45
N HIS A 116 -12.40 -11.58 -14.13
CA HIS A 116 -13.17 -10.65 -13.30
C HIS A 116 -12.31 -9.64 -12.51
N ASN A 117 -11.03 -9.52 -12.84
CA ASN A 117 -10.12 -8.56 -12.20
C ASN A 117 -10.39 -7.12 -12.66
N CYS A 118 -11.52 -6.57 -12.24
CA CYS A 118 -11.88 -5.19 -12.50
C CYS A 118 -10.87 -4.22 -11.88
N ALA A 119 -10.21 -4.60 -10.79
CA ALA A 119 -9.24 -3.76 -10.11
C ALA A 119 -7.98 -3.53 -10.95
N GLU A 120 -7.47 -4.53 -11.68
CA GLU A 120 -6.38 -4.34 -12.64
C GLU A 120 -6.80 -3.42 -13.79
N VAL A 121 -8.05 -3.53 -14.26
CA VAL A 121 -8.60 -2.61 -15.26
C VAL A 121 -8.65 -1.18 -14.70
N PHE A 122 -9.11 -0.99 -13.46
CA PHE A 122 -9.30 0.32 -12.85
C PHE A 122 -7.98 0.98 -12.44
N PHE A 123 -7.13 0.29 -11.70
CA PHE A 123 -5.86 0.82 -11.20
C PHE A 123 -4.74 0.69 -12.24
N GLY A 124 -4.70 -0.38 -13.03
CA GLY A 124 -3.62 -0.63 -13.98
C GLY A 124 -2.24 -0.60 -13.33
N ILE A 125 -1.24 -0.11 -14.08
CA ILE A 125 0.15 -0.06 -13.64
C ILE A 125 0.37 1.24 -12.85
N GLN A 126 0.40 1.17 -11.53
CA GLN A 126 0.66 2.30 -10.64
C GLN A 126 1.52 1.86 -9.45
N ASN A 127 2.54 2.63 -9.11
CA ASN A 127 3.34 2.47 -7.90
C ASN A 127 3.05 3.61 -6.91
N ALA A 128 3.78 3.64 -5.79
CA ALA A 128 3.60 4.65 -4.75
C ALA A 128 3.72 6.09 -5.26
N LEU A 129 4.68 6.36 -6.16
CA LEU A 129 4.92 7.69 -6.69
C LEU A 129 3.75 8.15 -7.58
N HIS A 130 3.20 7.25 -8.41
CA HIS A 130 2.02 7.56 -9.22
C HIS A 130 0.81 7.99 -8.37
N PHE A 131 0.51 7.24 -7.29
CA PHE A 131 -0.59 7.59 -6.38
C PHE A 131 -0.40 8.95 -5.72
N ALA A 132 0.82 9.23 -5.25
CA ALA A 132 1.15 10.51 -4.64
C ALA A 132 1.00 11.67 -5.64
N ILE A 133 1.43 11.48 -6.89
CA ILE A 133 1.37 12.49 -7.95
C ILE A 133 -0.06 12.85 -8.29
N TRP A 134 -0.91 11.92 -8.74
CA TRP A 134 -2.25 12.32 -9.18
C TRP A 134 -3.14 12.80 -8.04
N SER A 135 -2.81 12.42 -6.79
CA SER A 135 -3.50 12.90 -5.58
C SER A 135 -2.97 14.25 -5.08
N GLY A 136 -1.87 14.76 -5.63
CA GLY A 136 -1.26 16.01 -5.21
C GLY A 136 -0.69 15.98 -3.78
N LYS A 137 -0.32 14.79 -3.27
CA LYS A 137 0.24 14.62 -1.92
C LYS A 137 1.74 14.95 -1.93
N GLU A 138 2.05 16.25 -1.88
CA GLU A 138 3.41 16.79 -2.00
C GLU A 138 4.40 16.16 -0.99
N ASP A 139 3.94 15.93 0.24
CA ASP A 139 4.69 15.28 1.33
C ASP A 139 5.15 13.86 0.97
N MET A 140 4.23 13.06 0.42
CA MET A 140 4.51 11.70 -0.03
C MET A 140 5.40 11.69 -1.28
N VAL A 141 5.20 12.62 -2.22
CA VAL A 141 6.09 12.76 -3.39
C VAL A 141 7.51 13.08 -2.93
N GLN A 142 7.69 14.05 -2.02
CA GLN A 142 9.01 14.40 -1.49
C GLN A 142 9.68 13.20 -0.82
N LEU A 143 8.98 12.52 0.09
CA LEU A 143 9.52 11.32 0.75
C LEU A 143 9.97 10.26 -0.26
N LEU A 144 9.14 9.92 -1.23
CA LEU A 144 9.46 8.87 -2.20
C LEU A 144 10.67 9.25 -3.07
N LEU A 145 10.75 10.49 -3.53
CA LEU A 145 11.89 10.96 -4.33
C LEU A 145 13.17 11.06 -3.52
N GLU A 146 13.11 11.55 -2.27
CA GLU A 146 14.25 11.55 -1.34
C GLU A 146 14.80 10.14 -1.09
N ARG A 147 13.93 9.13 -1.17
CA ARG A 147 14.27 7.71 -0.99
C ARG A 147 14.62 6.99 -2.29
N GLY A 148 14.70 7.71 -3.41
CA GLY A 148 15.19 7.19 -4.69
C GLY A 148 14.12 6.55 -5.58
N ALA A 149 12.84 6.90 -5.43
CA ALA A 149 11.79 6.41 -6.32
C ALA A 149 12.06 6.78 -7.80
N GLY A 150 11.81 5.84 -8.70
CA GLY A 150 12.06 6.02 -10.13
C GLY A 150 11.16 7.08 -10.77
N LYS A 151 11.75 8.18 -11.25
CA LYS A 151 11.03 9.29 -11.92
C LYS A 151 10.62 9.00 -13.37
N THR A 152 11.07 7.88 -13.94
CA THR A 152 10.86 7.53 -15.35
C THR A 152 9.91 6.34 -15.54
N ILE A 153 9.44 5.72 -14.45
CA ILE A 153 8.53 4.58 -14.51
C ILE A 153 7.20 5.07 -15.08
N LEU A 154 6.71 4.42 -16.12
CA LEU A 154 5.48 4.79 -16.81
C LEU A 154 4.26 4.17 -16.12
N THR A 155 3.14 4.89 -16.12
CA THR A 155 1.85 4.41 -15.65
C THR A 155 0.84 4.28 -16.77
N ARG A 156 -0.12 3.36 -16.61
CA ARG A 156 -1.29 3.22 -17.46
C ARG A 156 -2.47 2.69 -16.64
N SER A 157 -3.60 3.39 -16.66
CA SER A 157 -4.80 3.08 -15.89
C SER A 157 -6.06 3.55 -16.64
N ALA A 158 -7.15 2.81 -16.54
CA ALA A 158 -8.44 3.27 -17.06
C ALA A 158 -8.90 4.57 -16.36
N MET A 159 -8.82 4.62 -15.03
CA MET A 159 -9.35 5.75 -14.24
C MET A 159 -8.43 6.97 -14.21
N LYS A 160 -7.11 6.76 -14.22
CA LYS A 160 -6.15 7.86 -13.99
C LYS A 160 -5.49 8.37 -15.26
N THR A 161 -5.39 7.55 -16.30
CA THR A 161 -4.67 7.92 -17.52
C THR A 161 -5.51 7.82 -18.79
N ASP A 162 -6.81 7.49 -18.69
CA ASP A 162 -7.68 7.22 -19.84
C ASP A 162 -7.04 6.22 -20.82
N TRP A 163 -6.44 5.16 -20.28
CA TRP A 163 -5.69 4.13 -21.02
C TRP A 163 -4.43 4.61 -21.74
N LYS A 164 -4.02 5.88 -21.58
CA LYS A 164 -2.76 6.38 -22.13
C LYS A 164 -1.60 5.97 -21.23
N THR A 165 -0.46 5.68 -21.81
CA THR A 165 0.78 5.54 -21.06
C THR A 165 1.33 6.93 -20.77
N LEU A 166 1.56 7.26 -19.50
CA LEU A 166 2.07 8.57 -19.07
C LEU A 166 3.32 8.39 -18.21
N SER A 167 4.28 9.28 -18.40
CA SER A 167 5.38 9.50 -17.45
C SER A 167 4.87 10.20 -16.18
N PRO A 168 5.62 10.16 -15.07
CA PRO A 168 5.27 10.89 -13.85
C PRO A 168 5.06 12.40 -14.08
N VAL A 169 5.86 13.02 -14.95
CA VAL A 169 5.72 14.44 -15.33
C VAL A 169 4.41 14.68 -16.09
N GLU A 170 4.09 13.86 -17.09
CA GLU A 170 2.82 13.98 -17.83
C GLU A 170 1.61 13.74 -16.93
N LEU A 171 1.71 12.81 -15.99
CA LEU A 171 0.68 12.56 -14.98
C LEU A 171 0.47 13.80 -14.10
N ALA A 172 1.53 14.41 -13.59
CA ALA A 172 1.44 15.64 -12.80
C ALA A 172 0.78 16.78 -13.59
N ARG A 173 1.13 16.94 -14.88
CA ARG A 173 0.51 17.92 -15.78
C ARG A 173 -0.97 17.64 -16.00
N LYS A 174 -1.35 16.38 -16.22
CA LYS A 174 -2.76 15.98 -16.43
C LYS A 174 -3.65 16.38 -15.24
N PHE A 175 -3.15 16.24 -14.02
CA PHE A 175 -3.90 16.58 -12.81
C PHE A 175 -3.69 18.02 -12.31
N GLY A 176 -2.88 18.83 -13.02
CA GLY A 176 -2.67 20.24 -12.68
C GLY A 176 -1.74 20.47 -11.48
N HIS A 177 -0.99 19.46 -11.04
CA HIS A 177 -0.10 19.53 -9.89
C HIS A 177 1.26 20.15 -10.26
N LEU A 178 1.23 21.39 -10.75
CA LEU A 178 2.38 22.07 -11.34
C LEU A 178 3.56 22.26 -10.36
N LYS A 179 3.29 22.30 -9.06
CA LYS A 179 4.32 22.38 -8.01
C LYS A 179 5.21 21.14 -7.93
N LEU A 180 4.73 20.00 -8.44
CA LEU A 180 5.50 18.75 -8.47
C LEU A 180 6.51 18.71 -9.62
N LEU A 181 6.33 19.52 -10.67
CA LEU A 181 7.15 19.44 -11.88
C LEU A 181 8.64 19.65 -11.60
N PRO A 182 9.07 20.65 -10.80
CA PRO A 182 10.50 20.81 -10.49
C PRO A 182 11.11 19.60 -9.76
N LEU A 183 10.31 18.86 -8.98
CA LEU A 183 10.76 17.65 -8.27
C LEU A 183 10.95 16.47 -9.23
N LEU A 184 10.07 16.37 -10.23
CA LEU A 184 10.01 15.25 -11.18
C LEU A 184 10.91 15.45 -12.41
N GLU A 185 11.21 16.69 -12.78
CA GLU A 185 12.07 17.04 -13.92
C GLU A 185 13.56 17.11 -13.54
N GLY A 186 13.91 17.12 -12.24
CA GLY A 186 15.29 17.18 -11.76
C GLY A 186 16.05 15.85 -11.93
N GLU A 187 17.34 15.96 -12.27
CA GLU A 187 18.31 14.86 -12.41
C GLU A 187 18.50 14.04 -11.12
#